data_AF-M5U584-F1
#
_entry.id   AF-M5U584-F1
#
_cell.length_a   1.000
_cell.length_b   1.000
_cell.length_c   1.000
_cell.angle_alpha   90.00
_cell.angle_beta   90.00
_cell.angle_gamma   90.00
#
_symmetry.space_group_name_H-M   'P 1'
#
loop_
_entity.id
_entity.type
_entity.pdbx_description
1 polymer ?
#
loop_
_entity_poly.entity_id
_entity_poly.type
_entity_poly.pdbx_seq_one_letter_code
_entity_poly.pdbx_strand_id
1 'polypeptide(L)'
;MFDYRRTFRYRPHEPIRSNFSILTMHSLRLHRNCRRHDREKASAGGSYAFLLGCLLSCLLGCQTTAPIHLWQPPQLASVAGESIVLMEIAGPDQTATGLQQELLEQTQPSKKNRTGQPPASAVSFLLPDQLTDESTIRLVSAVDNEPSDLAVAAAARRSGLRYLMRGQIMHATGNPRSDERLSVVWKLVGLDDDCPTEGMPISISQKEIEQRHPDLMAITDPHVRLQKAMIRETLSLLNQSVVRELVTLAEPRYSLGSKAVRRGNELARLGNWPAAEKIWTETLERRPGQVAAWINASIAAAARQDFEEAKRRITRAIQLSAFSPVNRDLAKETLVWLELQQREYHETFGLPDPPGGWRVTHSAASTSSQPN
;
A
#
# COMPACT_ATOMS: atom_id res chain seq x y z
N MET A 1 -68.04 -26.27 -10.98
CA MET A 1 -67.13 -27.09 -11.81
C MET A 1 -65.92 -26.22 -12.10
N PHE A 2 -64.74 -26.73 -11.76
CA PHE A 2 -63.39 -26.13 -11.84
C PHE A 2 -62.92 -25.18 -10.74
N ASP A 3 -62.33 -25.85 -9.75
CA ASP A 3 -61.33 -25.48 -8.75
C ASP A 3 -59.97 -25.19 -9.42
N TYR A 4 -59.24 -24.16 -8.95
CA TYR A 4 -57.84 -23.91 -9.35
C TYR A 4 -57.01 -23.51 -8.13
N ARG A 5 -56.60 -24.50 -7.34
CA ARG A 5 -55.47 -24.41 -6.42
C ARG A 5 -54.16 -24.37 -7.22
N ARG A 6 -53.39 -23.27 -7.11
CA ARG A 6 -51.95 -23.26 -7.45
C ARG A 6 -51.13 -23.17 -6.17
N THR A 7 -50.42 -24.25 -5.90
CA THR A 7 -49.40 -24.37 -4.86
C THR A 7 -48.10 -23.72 -5.33
N PHE A 8 -47.64 -22.68 -4.62
CA PHE A 8 -46.27 -22.17 -4.76
C PHE A 8 -45.33 -23.07 -3.96
N ARG A 9 -44.42 -23.78 -4.66
CA ARG A 9 -43.32 -24.50 -4.03
C ARG A 9 -42.20 -23.51 -3.72
N TYR A 10 -41.90 -23.36 -2.44
CA TYR A 10 -40.70 -22.70 -1.93
C TYR A 10 -39.48 -23.59 -2.25
N ARG A 11 -38.53 -23.10 -3.05
CA ARG A 11 -37.19 -23.71 -3.16
C ARG A 11 -36.26 -23.02 -2.17
N PRO A 12 -35.51 -23.75 -1.33
CA PRO A 12 -34.47 -23.14 -0.52
C PRO A 12 -33.30 -22.72 -1.42
N HIS A 13 -32.83 -21.49 -1.25
CA HIS A 13 -31.62 -20.99 -1.87
C HIS A 13 -30.39 -21.74 -1.32
N GLU A 14 -29.61 -22.34 -2.22
CA GLU A 14 -28.27 -22.84 -1.92
C GLU A 14 -27.33 -21.66 -1.63
N PRO A 15 -26.39 -21.81 -0.69
CA PRO A 15 -25.39 -20.78 -0.43
C PRO A 15 -24.39 -20.73 -1.59
N ILE A 16 -24.36 -19.57 -2.26
CA ILE A 16 -23.33 -19.21 -3.26
C ILE A 16 -21.98 -19.19 -2.52
N ARG A 17 -21.19 -20.25 -2.70
CA ARG A 17 -19.76 -20.23 -2.36
C ARG A 17 -19.05 -19.32 -3.37
N SER A 18 -18.91 -18.05 -3.03
CA SER A 18 -18.01 -17.14 -3.74
C SER A 18 -16.57 -17.49 -3.39
N ASN A 19 -15.92 -18.30 -4.22
CA ASN A 19 -14.46 -18.42 -4.22
C ASN A 19 -13.88 -17.10 -4.73
N PHE A 20 -13.57 -16.18 -3.79
CA PHE A 20 -12.68 -15.06 -4.05
C PHE A 20 -11.26 -15.60 -4.19
N SER A 21 -10.86 -15.96 -5.41
CA SER A 21 -9.45 -16.07 -5.76
C SER A 21 -8.93 -14.64 -5.98
N ILE A 22 -8.40 -14.05 -4.92
CA ILE A 22 -7.50 -12.91 -5.01
C ILE A 22 -6.33 -13.37 -5.88
N LEU A 23 -6.26 -12.87 -7.11
CA LEU A 23 -5.07 -12.96 -7.97
C LEU A 23 -4.01 -12.05 -7.36
N THR A 24 -3.36 -12.53 -6.29
CA THR A 24 -2.09 -11.99 -5.85
C THR A 24 -1.13 -12.23 -7.01
N MET A 25 -0.78 -11.18 -7.74
CA MET A 25 0.39 -11.19 -8.61
C MET A 25 1.61 -11.39 -7.71
N HIS A 26 1.88 -12.64 -7.36
CA HIS A 26 3.14 -13.06 -6.80
C HIS A 26 4.19 -12.84 -7.90
N SER A 27 4.76 -11.65 -7.93
CA SER A 27 6.06 -11.45 -8.55
C SER A 27 7.01 -12.39 -7.79
N LEU A 28 7.32 -13.53 -8.40
CA LEU A 28 8.43 -14.39 -8.01
C LEU A 28 9.73 -13.64 -8.34
N ARG A 29 9.98 -12.54 -7.61
CA ARG A 29 11.29 -11.88 -7.59
C ARG A 29 12.18 -12.68 -6.65
N LEU A 30 12.99 -13.55 -7.24
CA LEU A 30 14.15 -14.14 -6.56
C LEU A 30 15.14 -13.00 -6.23
N HIS A 31 14.92 -12.32 -5.11
CA HIS A 31 15.90 -11.40 -4.53
C HIS A 31 17.09 -12.21 -4.01
N ARG A 32 18.13 -12.37 -4.85
CA ARG A 32 19.46 -12.74 -4.35
C ARG A 32 20.18 -11.46 -3.95
N ASN A 33 20.14 -11.15 -2.66
CA ASN A 33 20.99 -10.15 -2.05
C ASN A 33 22.47 -10.58 -2.19
N CYS A 34 23.21 -9.95 -3.10
CA CYS A 34 24.67 -10.05 -3.11
C CYS A 34 25.25 -9.26 -1.92
N ARG A 35 25.24 -9.86 -0.72
CA ARG A 35 26.16 -9.44 0.34
C ARG A 35 27.57 -9.90 -0.05
N ARG A 36 28.50 -8.95 -0.12
CA ARG A 36 29.95 -9.17 -0.28
C ARG A 36 30.44 -10.17 0.77
N HIS A 37 30.77 -11.39 0.36
CA HIS A 37 31.63 -12.28 1.12
C HIS A 37 33.07 -11.98 0.69
N ASP A 38 33.80 -11.25 1.53
CA ASP A 38 35.25 -11.11 1.39
C ASP A 38 35.96 -12.10 2.33
N ARG A 39 36.97 -12.75 1.76
CA ARG A 39 38.08 -13.50 2.37
C ARG A 39 37.80 -14.88 2.96
N GLU A 40 38.05 -15.90 2.14
CA GLU A 40 38.77 -17.10 2.58
C GLU A 40 39.92 -17.42 1.62
N LYS A 41 41.09 -17.67 2.21
CA LYS A 41 42.33 -18.06 1.55
C LYS A 41 42.32 -19.59 1.35
N ALA A 42 42.43 -20.09 0.12
CA ALA A 42 42.97 -21.43 -0.18
C ALA A 42 43.25 -21.50 -1.69
N SER A 43 44.52 -21.53 -2.08
CA SER A 43 45.33 -22.72 -2.38
C SER A 43 45.21 -23.12 -3.86
N ALA A 44 46.38 -23.25 -4.48
CA ALA A 44 46.56 -23.36 -5.92
C ALA A 44 46.18 -24.75 -6.43
N GLY A 45 45.32 -24.81 -7.45
CA GLY A 45 45.08 -26.03 -8.23
C GLY A 45 43.75 -26.04 -8.97
N GLY A 46 43.63 -25.31 -10.08
CA GLY A 46 42.45 -25.42 -10.97
C GLY A 46 42.13 -24.20 -11.83
N SER A 47 43.08 -23.71 -12.65
CA SER A 47 42.99 -22.38 -13.29
C SER A 47 41.97 -22.17 -14.42
N TYR A 48 41.30 -23.19 -14.96
CA TYR A 48 40.41 -22.96 -16.14
C TYR A 48 38.90 -23.03 -15.86
N ALA A 49 38.44 -23.83 -14.89
CA ALA A 49 37.02 -23.90 -14.54
C ALA A 49 36.53 -22.69 -13.71
N PHE A 50 37.40 -22.10 -12.88
CA PHE A 50 37.07 -20.93 -12.06
C PHE A 50 36.92 -19.64 -12.87
N LEU A 51 37.70 -19.46 -13.95
CA LEU A 51 37.60 -18.29 -14.82
C LEU A 51 36.29 -18.27 -15.61
N LEU A 52 35.84 -19.43 -16.13
CA LEU A 52 34.56 -19.52 -16.86
C LEU A 52 33.35 -19.33 -15.92
N GLY A 53 33.41 -19.86 -14.69
CA GLY A 53 32.38 -19.66 -13.67
C GLY A 53 32.28 -18.22 -13.14
N CYS A 54 33.41 -17.52 -13.00
CA CYS A 54 33.42 -16.09 -12.64
C CYS A 54 32.89 -15.20 -13.77
N LEU A 55 33.16 -15.55 -15.04
CA LEU A 55 32.62 -14.83 -16.20
C LEU A 55 31.09 -14.99 -16.32
N LEU A 56 30.54 -16.18 -16.06
CA LEU A 56 29.09 -16.39 -16.08
C LEU A 56 28.35 -15.74 -14.90
N SER A 57 28.95 -15.70 -13.71
CA SER A 57 28.34 -15.03 -12.54
C SER A 57 28.36 -13.50 -12.64
N CYS A 58 29.29 -12.92 -13.40
CA CYS A 58 29.29 -11.48 -13.71
C CYS A 58 28.18 -11.05 -14.70
N LEU A 59 27.61 -12.00 -15.45
CA LEU A 59 26.49 -11.76 -16.38
C LEU A 59 25.12 -11.77 -15.68
N LEU A 60 25.05 -12.26 -14.44
CA LEU A 60 23.88 -12.09 -13.58
C LEU A 60 23.94 -10.67 -13.00
N GLY A 61 23.40 -9.71 -13.77
CA GLY A 61 23.39 -8.30 -13.41
C GLY A 61 22.80 -8.08 -12.02
N CYS A 62 23.57 -7.47 -11.12
CA CYS A 62 23.03 -6.99 -9.84
C CYS A 62 21.98 -5.93 -10.16
N GLN A 63 20.72 -6.19 -9.82
CA GLN A 63 19.69 -5.16 -9.85
C GLN A 63 19.90 -4.26 -8.63
N THR A 64 20.02 -2.95 -8.88
CA THR A 64 20.05 -1.96 -7.80
C THR A 64 18.63 -1.50 -7.54
N THR A 65 18.20 -1.52 -6.29
CA THR A 65 16.90 -0.99 -5.86
C THR A 65 17.10 0.24 -4.97
N ALA A 66 16.12 1.13 -4.95
CA ALA A 66 16.10 2.29 -4.07
C ALA A 66 14.71 2.48 -3.45
N PRO A 67 14.61 2.92 -2.18
CA PRO A 67 13.34 3.26 -1.56
C PRO A 67 12.81 4.59 -2.09
N ILE A 68 11.59 4.60 -2.60
CA ILE A 68 10.85 5.78 -3.01
C ILE A 68 9.64 5.96 -2.07
N HIS A 69 9.31 7.21 -1.76
CA HIS A 69 8.10 7.54 -1.01
C HIS A 69 7.06 8.03 -2.00
N LEU A 70 5.96 7.30 -2.09
CA LEU A 70 4.87 7.59 -3.01
C LEU A 70 3.64 7.93 -2.20
N TRP A 71 2.89 8.92 -2.68
CA TRP A 71 1.57 9.17 -2.15
C TRP A 71 0.63 8.03 -2.57
N GLN A 72 -0.20 7.56 -1.65
CA GLN A 72 -1.19 6.52 -1.85
C GLN A 72 -2.55 7.00 -1.34
N PRO A 73 -3.64 6.77 -2.11
CA PRO A 73 -4.98 7.11 -1.67
C PRO A 73 -5.48 6.24 -0.51
N PRO A 74 -6.55 6.67 0.18
CA PRO A 74 -7.26 5.78 1.08
C PRO A 74 -7.75 4.57 0.29
N GLN A 75 -7.56 3.37 0.83
CA GLN A 75 -8.00 2.13 0.21
C GLN A 75 -9.48 1.84 0.47
N LEU A 76 -10.08 2.58 1.39
CA LEU A 76 -11.52 2.56 1.68
C LEU A 76 -12.22 3.70 0.99
N ALA A 77 -13.53 3.50 0.72
CA ALA A 77 -14.46 4.57 0.36
C ALA A 77 -14.14 5.82 1.20
N SER A 78 -13.95 6.97 0.55
CA SER A 78 -13.33 8.19 1.10
C SER A 78 -13.95 8.63 2.43
N VAL A 79 -13.50 8.02 3.52
CA VAL A 79 -13.76 8.42 4.90
C VAL A 79 -12.80 9.52 5.35
N ALA A 80 -11.96 10.03 4.43
CA ALA A 80 -11.07 11.14 4.71
C ALA A 80 -11.86 12.35 5.23
N GLY A 81 -11.56 12.76 6.47
CA GLY A 81 -12.25 13.86 7.16
C GLY A 81 -13.55 13.47 7.87
N GLU A 82 -13.95 12.20 7.85
CA GLU A 82 -15.12 11.70 8.55
C GLU A 82 -14.78 11.30 10.00
N SER A 83 -15.78 11.40 10.88
CA SER A 83 -15.74 10.80 12.21
C SER A 83 -16.33 9.39 12.16
N ILE A 84 -15.60 8.41 12.68
CA ILE A 84 -15.97 7.00 12.67
C ILE A 84 -16.16 6.54 14.11
N VAL A 85 -17.26 5.83 14.38
CA VAL A 85 -17.44 5.19 15.70
C VAL A 85 -16.63 3.91 15.73
N LEU A 86 -15.64 3.86 16.62
CA LEU A 86 -14.83 2.67 16.87
C LEU A 86 -15.56 1.77 17.87
N MET A 87 -16.14 0.69 17.37
CA MET A 87 -16.71 -0.37 18.18
C MET A 87 -15.60 -1.16 18.88
N GLU A 88 -15.98 -2.00 19.84
CA GLU A 88 -15.05 -2.89 20.52
C GLU A 88 -14.26 -3.77 19.55
N ILE A 89 -12.95 -3.89 19.80
CA ILE A 89 -12.06 -4.76 19.04
C ILE A 89 -12.08 -6.15 19.68
N ALA A 90 -12.72 -7.12 19.02
CA ALA A 90 -12.81 -8.48 19.55
C ALA A 90 -11.44 -9.18 19.52
N GLY A 91 -11.00 -9.75 20.65
CA GLY A 91 -9.73 -10.48 20.78
C GLY A 91 -9.18 -10.41 22.21
N PRO A 92 -7.94 -10.85 22.46
CA PRO A 92 -7.31 -10.75 23.77
C PRO A 92 -7.21 -9.32 24.28
N ASP A 93 -7.72 -9.11 25.49
CA ASP A 93 -7.97 -7.80 26.11
C ASP A 93 -6.76 -6.86 26.04
N GLN A 94 -5.55 -7.34 26.35
CA GLN A 94 -4.34 -6.52 26.33
C GLN A 94 -4.02 -5.99 24.92
N THR A 95 -4.23 -6.82 23.89
CA THR A 95 -3.93 -6.42 22.52
C THR A 95 -5.03 -5.53 21.96
N ALA A 96 -6.29 -5.90 22.19
CA ALA A 96 -7.46 -5.13 21.78
C ALA A 96 -7.48 -3.73 22.39
N THR A 97 -7.30 -3.64 23.72
CA THR A 97 -7.26 -2.36 24.45
C THR A 97 -6.11 -1.49 23.98
N GLY A 98 -4.91 -2.07 23.79
CA GLY A 98 -3.75 -1.32 23.30
C GLY A 98 -3.96 -0.78 21.88
N LEU A 99 -4.57 -1.56 20.98
CA LEU A 99 -4.91 -1.08 19.63
C LEU A 99 -5.95 0.04 19.67
N GLN A 100 -7.00 -0.12 20.48
CA GLN A 100 -8.07 0.88 20.61
C GLN A 100 -7.53 2.20 21.16
N GLN A 101 -6.76 2.16 22.25
CA GLN A 101 -6.16 3.35 22.85
C GLN A 101 -5.23 4.07 21.88
N GLU A 102 -4.33 3.35 21.22
CA GLU A 102 -3.39 3.95 20.26
C GLU A 102 -4.11 4.54 19.03
N LEU A 103 -5.19 3.91 18.53
CA LEU A 103 -6.02 4.49 17.46
C LEU A 103 -6.65 5.81 17.88
N LEU A 104 -7.23 5.87 19.08
CA LEU A 104 -7.84 7.09 19.61
C LEU A 104 -6.77 8.17 19.82
N GLU A 105 -5.62 7.83 20.39
CA GLU A 105 -4.52 8.78 20.64
C GLU A 105 -3.96 9.39 19.35
N GLN A 106 -3.79 8.59 18.29
CA GLN A 106 -3.26 9.07 17.02
C GLN A 106 -4.27 9.88 16.19
N THR A 107 -5.57 9.68 16.40
CA THR A 107 -6.64 10.36 15.63
C THR A 107 -7.33 11.49 16.38
N GLN A 108 -7.06 11.65 17.67
CA GLN A 108 -7.52 12.82 18.40
C GLN A 108 -6.84 14.08 17.86
N PRO A 109 -7.61 15.16 17.61
CA PRO A 109 -7.03 16.43 17.20
C PRO A 109 -6.04 16.90 18.28
N SER A 110 -4.76 16.87 17.95
CA SER A 110 -3.71 17.25 18.89
C SER A 110 -3.98 18.67 19.37
N LYS A 111 -4.22 18.84 20.68
CA LYS A 111 -4.45 20.15 21.34
C LYS A 111 -3.33 21.18 21.10
N LYS A 112 -2.23 20.82 20.42
CA LYS A 112 -1.01 21.62 20.23
C LYS A 112 -0.84 22.26 18.85
N ASN A 113 -1.72 22.04 17.87
CA ASN A 113 -1.61 22.80 16.62
C ASN A 113 -2.14 24.23 16.84
N ARG A 114 -1.20 25.17 16.95
CA ARG A 114 -1.39 26.63 17.09
C ARG A 114 -2.28 27.28 16.02
N THR A 115 -2.69 26.53 14.99
CA THR A 115 -3.56 26.97 13.90
C THR A 115 -5.01 26.48 14.04
N GLY A 116 -5.36 25.70 15.07
CA GLY A 116 -6.75 25.38 15.45
C GLY A 116 -7.56 24.54 14.45
N GLN A 117 -6.99 24.14 13.32
CA GLN A 117 -7.69 23.42 12.28
C GLN A 117 -7.03 22.04 12.08
N PRO A 118 -7.75 20.93 12.30
CA PRO A 118 -7.25 19.61 11.95
C PRO A 118 -6.97 19.60 10.43
N PRO A 119 -5.96 18.83 9.96
CA PRO A 119 -5.79 18.65 8.53
C PRO A 119 -7.11 18.10 7.97
N ALA A 120 -7.66 18.76 6.95
CA ALA A 120 -9.01 18.53 6.41
C ALA A 120 -9.27 17.11 5.88
N SER A 121 -8.29 16.21 5.98
CA SER A 121 -8.33 14.85 5.45
C SER A 121 -8.11 13.77 6.52
N ALA A 122 -7.99 14.13 7.81
CA ALA A 122 -7.76 13.14 8.86
C ALA A 122 -9.07 12.58 9.42
N VAL A 123 -9.16 11.25 9.44
CA VAL A 123 -10.21 10.49 10.14
C VAL A 123 -10.09 10.66 11.65
N SER A 124 -11.23 10.82 12.32
CA SER A 124 -11.31 10.87 13.78
C SER A 124 -12.11 9.69 14.32
N PHE A 125 -11.60 9.02 15.35
CA PHE A 125 -12.35 7.95 16.02
C PHE A 125 -13.09 8.46 17.26
N LEU A 126 -14.33 8.02 17.41
CA LEU A 126 -15.18 8.25 18.57
C LEU A 126 -15.56 6.91 19.20
N LEU A 127 -15.62 6.87 20.52
CA LEU A 127 -16.16 5.71 21.23
C LEU A 127 -17.69 5.81 21.36
N PRO A 128 -18.41 4.67 21.50
CA PRO A 128 -19.86 4.67 21.64
C PRO A 128 -20.39 5.51 22.82
N ASP A 129 -19.63 5.62 23.90
CA ASP A 129 -19.95 6.42 25.10
C ASP A 129 -19.79 7.93 24.90
N GLN A 130 -19.07 8.33 23.85
CA GLN A 130 -18.89 9.73 23.46
C GLN A 130 -20.01 10.25 22.55
N LEU A 131 -20.89 9.37 22.07
CA LEU A 131 -22.07 9.76 21.30
C LEU A 131 -23.05 10.48 22.23
N THR A 132 -23.42 11.72 21.88
CA THR A 132 -24.36 12.52 22.68
C THR A 132 -25.70 11.80 22.78
N ASP A 133 -25.98 11.24 23.96
CA ASP A 133 -27.16 10.44 24.23
C ASP A 133 -28.33 11.36 24.63
N GLU A 134 -28.88 12.11 23.68
CA GLU A 134 -30.11 12.88 23.92
C GLU A 134 -31.37 11.99 23.95
N SER A 135 -31.25 10.68 23.76
CA SER A 135 -32.44 9.81 23.70
C SER A 135 -32.82 9.19 25.06
N THR A 136 -34.02 9.56 25.52
CA THR A 136 -34.68 9.03 26.73
C THR A 136 -35.03 7.52 26.65
N ILE A 137 -34.88 6.87 25.49
CA ILE A 137 -35.28 5.48 25.26
C ILE A 137 -34.05 4.59 25.07
N ARG A 138 -33.67 3.87 26.13
CA ARG A 138 -32.64 2.84 26.08
C ARG A 138 -33.25 1.52 25.61
N LEU A 139 -32.98 1.14 24.37
CA LEU A 139 -33.18 -0.25 23.92
C LEU A 139 -32.20 -1.12 24.71
N VAL A 140 -32.74 -1.94 25.62
CA VAL A 140 -31.96 -2.80 26.49
C VAL A 140 -31.46 -4.00 25.66
N SER A 141 -30.14 -4.23 25.65
CA SER A 141 -29.56 -5.45 25.13
C SER A 141 -30.00 -6.65 25.98
N ALA A 142 -30.12 -7.83 25.37
CA ALA A 142 -30.40 -9.08 26.09
C ALA A 142 -29.18 -9.60 26.87
N VAL A 143 -28.00 -9.00 26.67
CA VAL A 143 -26.75 -9.30 27.38
C VAL A 143 -26.45 -8.14 28.32
N ASP A 144 -26.25 -8.44 29.61
CA ASP A 144 -25.90 -7.43 30.61
C ASP A 144 -24.60 -6.71 30.20
N ASN A 145 -24.61 -5.37 30.20
CA ASN A 145 -23.48 -4.46 29.95
C ASN A 145 -22.91 -4.33 28.52
N GLU A 146 -23.47 -4.98 27.49
CA GLU A 146 -23.04 -4.72 26.10
C GLU A 146 -24.03 -3.79 25.36
N PRO A 147 -23.58 -2.64 24.83
CA PRO A 147 -24.43 -1.78 24.03
C PRO A 147 -24.83 -2.50 22.73
N SER A 148 -26.13 -2.51 22.42
CA SER A 148 -26.63 -3.12 21.18
C SER A 148 -26.04 -2.41 19.96
N ASP A 149 -25.46 -3.16 19.02
CA ASP A 149 -24.96 -2.63 17.73
C ASP A 149 -26.01 -1.74 17.04
N LEU A 150 -27.30 -2.10 17.15
CA LEU A 150 -28.40 -1.32 16.57
C LEU A 150 -28.61 0.01 17.30
N ALA A 151 -28.45 0.04 18.63
CA ALA A 151 -28.56 1.25 19.43
C ALA A 151 -27.39 2.21 19.13
N VAL A 152 -26.17 1.69 19.04
CA VAL A 152 -24.99 2.49 18.68
C VAL A 152 -25.13 3.03 17.25
N ALA A 153 -25.55 2.20 16.30
CA ALA A 153 -25.84 2.64 14.94
C ALA A 153 -26.89 3.77 14.89
N ALA A 154 -27.97 3.65 15.66
CA ALA A 154 -29.00 4.69 15.74
C ALA A 154 -28.47 5.99 16.36
N ALA A 155 -27.66 5.91 17.43
CA ALA A 155 -27.04 7.08 18.06
C ALA A 155 -26.02 7.76 17.14
N ALA A 156 -25.23 6.98 16.42
CA ALA A 156 -24.25 7.46 15.44
C ALA A 156 -24.94 8.22 14.30
N ARG A 157 -26.01 7.64 13.70
CA ARG A 157 -26.81 8.32 12.66
C ARG A 157 -27.37 9.65 13.13
N ARG A 158 -27.90 9.71 14.36
CA ARG A 158 -28.42 10.96 14.94
C ARG A 158 -27.34 12.02 15.16
N SER A 159 -26.11 11.59 15.40
CA SER A 159 -24.94 12.47 15.52
C SER A 159 -24.34 12.86 14.16
N GLY A 160 -25.00 12.50 13.05
CA GLY A 160 -24.52 12.79 11.69
C GLY A 160 -23.35 11.91 11.24
N LEU A 161 -23.03 10.84 11.97
CA LEU A 161 -21.97 9.92 11.62
C LEU A 161 -22.47 8.88 10.62
N ARG A 162 -21.63 8.54 9.66
CA ARG A 162 -21.99 7.68 8.52
C ARG A 162 -21.40 6.26 8.61
N TYR A 163 -20.43 6.06 9.49
CA TYR A 163 -19.68 4.81 9.56
C TYR A 163 -19.45 4.32 10.98
N LEU A 164 -19.52 3.00 11.15
CA LEU A 164 -19.03 2.26 12.31
C LEU A 164 -17.83 1.41 11.87
N MET A 165 -16.82 1.28 12.72
CA MET A 165 -15.67 0.40 12.47
C MET A 165 -15.56 -0.62 13.59
N ARG A 166 -15.44 -1.89 13.20
CA ARG A 166 -15.23 -3.02 14.13
C ARG A 166 -13.95 -3.75 13.77
N GLY A 167 -13.16 -4.12 14.78
CA GLY A 167 -11.98 -4.94 14.62
C GLY A 167 -12.19 -6.34 15.19
N GLN A 168 -11.61 -7.35 14.55
CA GLN A 168 -11.47 -8.68 15.12
C GLN A 168 -10.03 -9.16 14.96
N ILE A 169 -9.37 -9.46 16.08
CA ILE A 169 -8.00 -9.98 16.06
C ILE A 169 -8.07 -11.49 15.82
N MET A 170 -7.66 -11.91 14.62
CA MET A 170 -7.68 -13.30 14.20
C MET A 170 -6.50 -14.09 14.78
N HIS A 171 -5.35 -13.43 14.87
CA HIS A 171 -4.14 -13.95 15.48
C HIS A 171 -3.57 -12.86 16.38
N ALA A 172 -4.12 -12.80 17.58
CA ALA A 172 -3.52 -12.08 18.68
C ALA A 172 -2.52 -13.01 19.34
N THR A 173 -1.38 -12.48 19.76
CA THR A 173 -0.40 -13.18 20.59
C THR A 173 -1.03 -13.65 21.91
N GLY A 174 -1.68 -14.81 21.85
CA GLY A 174 -2.10 -15.68 22.96
C GLY A 174 -1.68 -17.14 22.71
N ASN A 175 -0.92 -17.38 21.63
CA ASN A 175 -0.20 -18.62 21.37
C ASN A 175 1.31 -18.28 21.37
N PRO A 176 2.14 -18.84 22.28
CA PRO A 176 3.55 -18.46 22.53
C PRO A 176 4.54 -18.75 21.38
N ARG A 177 4.07 -18.83 20.13
CA ARG A 177 4.87 -19.14 18.94
C ARG A 177 4.74 -18.15 17.79
N SER A 178 4.32 -16.92 18.04
CA SER A 178 4.52 -15.88 17.02
C SER A 178 4.41 -14.47 17.61
N ASP A 179 5.42 -14.03 18.38
CA ASP A 179 5.78 -12.60 18.50
C ASP A 179 6.17 -11.97 17.14
N GLU A 180 6.06 -12.78 16.09
CA GLU A 180 6.42 -12.47 14.72
C GLU A 180 5.27 -11.83 13.94
N ARG A 181 4.00 -11.94 14.35
CA ARG A 181 2.85 -11.57 13.51
C ARG A 181 1.60 -11.15 14.28
N LEU A 182 0.92 -10.11 13.78
CA LEU A 182 -0.40 -9.66 14.23
C LEU A 182 -1.34 -9.57 13.03
N SER A 183 -2.54 -10.16 13.15
CA SER A 183 -3.57 -10.10 12.10
C SER A 183 -4.90 -9.61 12.66
N VAL A 184 -5.45 -8.57 12.04
CA VAL A 184 -6.73 -7.95 12.40
C VAL A 184 -7.60 -7.90 11.17
N VAL A 185 -8.86 -8.30 11.29
CA VAL A 185 -9.88 -8.07 10.27
C VAL A 185 -10.70 -6.87 10.71
N TRP A 186 -10.63 -5.81 9.94
CA TRP A 186 -11.48 -4.64 10.13
C TRP A 186 -12.76 -4.79 9.31
N LYS A 187 -13.86 -4.31 9.85
CA LYS A 187 -15.14 -4.20 9.15
C LYS A 187 -15.63 -2.76 9.30
N LEU A 188 -15.69 -2.05 8.18
CA LEU A 188 -16.30 -0.73 8.08
C LEU A 188 -17.75 -0.93 7.67
N VAL A 189 -18.70 -0.49 8.51
CA VAL A 189 -20.13 -0.63 8.29
C VAL A 189 -20.70 0.74 7.98
N GLY A 190 -21.16 0.91 6.75
CA GLY A 190 -21.97 2.07 6.36
C GLY A 190 -23.31 2.08 7.08
N LEU A 191 -23.71 3.25 7.58
CA LEU A 191 -24.97 3.44 8.29
C LEU A 191 -26.12 3.80 7.36
N ASP A 192 -25.82 4.32 6.17
CA ASP A 192 -26.80 4.74 5.16
C ASP A 192 -26.71 3.85 3.92
N ASP A 193 -27.76 3.86 3.08
CA ASP A 193 -27.86 3.01 1.88
C ASP A 193 -26.79 3.33 0.83
N ASP A 194 -26.23 4.54 0.86
CA ASP A 194 -25.15 4.99 -0.04
C ASP A 194 -23.75 4.71 0.52
N CYS A 195 -23.65 4.18 1.75
CA CYS A 195 -22.38 3.82 2.38
C CYS A 195 -22.17 2.30 2.32
N PRO A 196 -21.17 1.80 1.58
CA PRO A 196 -20.91 0.37 1.52
C PRO A 196 -20.41 -0.16 2.86
N THR A 197 -20.68 -1.45 3.11
CA THR A 197 -20.04 -2.22 4.18
C THR A 197 -18.88 -3.01 3.60
N GLU A 198 -17.68 -2.80 4.13
CA GLU A 198 -16.43 -3.37 3.63
C GLU A 198 -15.66 -4.10 4.72
N GLY A 199 -14.94 -5.15 4.35
CA GLY A 199 -14.16 -5.99 5.26
C GLY A 199 -12.71 -6.11 4.78
N MET A 200 -11.77 -5.98 5.71
CA MET A 200 -10.36 -5.73 5.39
C MET A 200 -9.43 -6.51 6.30
N PRO A 201 -8.82 -7.58 5.80
CA PRO A 201 -7.79 -8.28 6.54
C PRO A 201 -6.47 -7.52 6.45
N ILE A 202 -5.93 -7.10 7.59
CA ILE A 202 -4.55 -6.61 7.72
C ILE A 202 -3.75 -7.66 8.46
N SER A 203 -2.58 -7.99 7.92
CA SER A 203 -1.62 -8.84 8.59
C SER A 203 -0.24 -8.20 8.49
N ILE A 204 0.43 -8.07 9.63
CA ILE A 204 1.77 -7.51 9.70
C ILE A 204 2.70 -8.43 10.48
N SER A 205 3.92 -8.58 9.98
CA SER A 205 4.98 -9.35 10.64
C SER A 205 6.21 -8.52 10.98
N GLN A 206 7.04 -8.98 11.93
CA GLN A 206 8.29 -8.30 12.31
C GLN A 206 9.21 -8.06 11.11
N LYS A 207 9.28 -9.04 10.19
CA LYS A 207 10.06 -8.92 8.94
C LYS A 207 9.51 -7.84 8.02
N GLU A 208 8.19 -7.71 7.95
CA GLU A 208 7.55 -6.65 7.17
C GLU A 208 7.74 -5.28 7.82
N ILE A 209 7.73 -5.20 9.16
CA ILE A 209 8.03 -3.97 9.91
C ILE A 209 9.44 -3.46 9.59
N GLU A 210 10.46 -4.33 9.61
CA GLU A 210 11.84 -3.94 9.27
C GLU A 210 11.94 -3.28 7.88
N GLN A 211 11.11 -3.73 6.94
CA GLN A 211 11.10 -3.25 5.56
C GLN A 211 10.28 -1.96 5.40
N ARG A 212 9.04 -1.95 5.90
CA ARG A 212 8.06 -0.88 5.66
C ARG A 212 8.16 0.24 6.71
N HIS A 213 8.43 -0.10 7.96
CA HIS A 213 8.43 0.80 9.12
C HIS A 213 9.74 0.68 9.93
N PRO A 214 10.91 0.95 9.31
CA PRO A 214 12.21 0.73 9.95
C PRO A 214 12.42 1.59 11.20
N ASP A 215 11.71 2.70 11.34
CA ASP A 215 11.74 3.58 12.51
C ASP A 215 11.17 2.89 13.76
N LEU A 216 10.22 1.96 13.60
CA LEU A 216 9.65 1.18 14.70
C LEU A 216 10.67 0.17 15.26
N MET A 217 11.78 -0.08 14.59
CA MET A 217 12.83 -0.98 15.08
C MET A 217 13.55 -0.45 16.32
N ALA A 218 13.42 0.85 16.63
CA ALA A 218 13.92 1.43 17.88
C ALA A 218 13.12 0.95 19.11
N ILE A 219 11.89 0.47 18.94
CA ILE A 219 11.05 -0.04 20.03
C ILE A 219 11.53 -1.43 20.41
N THR A 220 11.94 -1.63 21.66
CA THR A 220 12.50 -2.91 22.12
C THR A 220 11.45 -4.02 22.18
N ASP A 221 10.24 -3.69 22.64
CA ASP A 221 9.14 -4.66 22.79
C ASP A 221 8.52 -5.03 21.42
N PRO A 222 8.61 -6.30 20.97
CA PRO A 222 8.03 -6.77 19.71
C PRO A 222 6.50 -6.59 19.64
N HIS A 223 5.79 -6.69 20.76
CA HIS A 223 4.33 -6.60 20.82
C HIS A 223 3.87 -5.16 20.58
N VAL A 224 4.45 -4.21 21.30
CA VAL A 224 4.21 -2.77 21.10
C VAL A 224 4.58 -2.36 19.68
N ARG A 225 5.66 -2.92 19.14
CA ARG A 225 6.07 -2.68 17.75
C ARG A 225 5.01 -3.14 16.74
N LEU A 226 4.47 -4.36 16.91
CA LEU A 226 3.40 -4.90 16.08
C LEU A 226 2.12 -4.07 16.19
N GLN A 227 1.74 -3.65 17.39
CA GLN A 227 0.56 -2.80 17.60
C GLN A 227 0.71 -1.46 16.88
N LYS A 228 1.81 -0.74 17.08
CA LYS A 228 2.04 0.55 16.40
C LYS A 228 2.10 0.40 14.89
N ALA A 229 2.69 -0.68 14.39
CA ALA A 229 2.71 -0.96 12.96
C ALA A 229 1.30 -1.25 12.43
N MET A 230 0.50 -2.07 13.14
CA MET A 230 -0.90 -2.34 12.80
C MET A 230 -1.75 -1.06 12.78
N ILE A 231 -1.51 -0.12 13.71
CA ILE A 231 -2.21 1.18 13.70
C ILE A 231 -1.85 1.99 12.46
N ARG A 232 -0.57 2.06 12.09
CA ARG A 232 -0.17 2.75 10.85
C ARG A 232 -0.80 2.15 9.60
N GLU A 233 -0.82 0.82 9.51
CA GLU A 233 -1.48 0.12 8.39
C GLU A 233 -3.01 0.33 8.42
N THR A 234 -3.61 0.42 9.60
CA THR A 234 -5.06 0.69 9.70
C THR A 234 -5.38 2.12 9.26
N LEU A 235 -4.60 3.10 9.71
CA LEU A 235 -4.78 4.50 9.35
C LEU A 235 -4.44 4.77 7.88
N SER A 236 -3.50 4.05 7.28
CA SER A 236 -3.16 4.20 5.85
C SER A 236 -4.28 3.73 4.91
N LEU A 237 -5.20 2.90 5.41
CA LEU A 237 -6.37 2.48 4.64
C LEU A 237 -7.48 3.54 4.67
N LEU A 238 -7.59 4.25 5.79
CA LEU A 238 -8.64 5.22 6.05
C LEU A 238 -8.27 6.62 5.56
N ASN A 239 -6.97 6.95 5.61
CA ASN A 239 -6.44 8.26 5.24
C ASN A 239 -5.52 8.15 4.03
N GLN A 240 -5.35 9.27 3.32
CA GLN A 240 -4.24 9.43 2.39
C GLN A 240 -2.93 9.23 3.13
N SER A 241 -2.03 8.42 2.56
CA SER A 241 -0.77 8.06 3.21
C SER A 241 0.39 8.13 2.23
N VAL A 242 1.60 8.10 2.77
CA VAL A 242 2.82 8.01 1.97
C VAL A 242 3.45 6.65 2.24
N VAL A 243 3.54 5.83 1.20
CA VAL A 243 4.08 4.47 1.30
C VAL A 243 5.47 4.42 0.71
N ARG A 244 6.33 3.64 1.38
CA ARG A 244 7.69 3.37 0.95
C ARG A 244 7.71 2.15 0.03
N GLU A 245 7.96 2.35 -1.26
CA GLU A 245 8.12 1.28 -2.24
C GLU A 245 9.61 1.11 -2.62
N LEU A 246 10.02 -0.11 -2.99
CA LEU A 246 11.33 -0.36 -3.59
C LEU A 246 11.22 -0.40 -5.11
N VAL A 247 11.82 0.59 -5.76
CA VAL A 247 11.88 0.67 -7.23
C VAL A 247 13.22 0.18 -7.75
N THR A 248 13.19 -0.51 -8.89
CA THR A 248 14.39 -0.99 -9.58
C THR A 248 15.01 0.16 -10.37
N LEU A 249 16.29 0.43 -10.11
CA LEU A 249 17.07 1.41 -10.83
C LEU A 249 17.92 0.74 -11.91
N ALA A 250 18.02 1.40 -13.06
CA ALA A 250 18.96 1.01 -14.10
C ALA A 250 20.40 1.29 -13.64
N GLU A 251 21.27 0.30 -13.72
CA GLU A 251 22.67 0.41 -13.30
C GLU A 251 23.64 0.09 -14.45
N PRO A 252 24.17 1.12 -15.15
CA PRO A 252 25.14 0.92 -16.20
C PRO A 252 26.53 0.64 -15.60
N ARG A 253 27.24 -0.36 -16.12
CA ARG A 253 28.62 -0.65 -15.71
C ARG A 253 29.66 0.02 -16.59
N TYR A 254 29.53 -0.12 -17.92
CA TYR A 254 30.60 0.19 -18.87
C TYR A 254 30.30 1.34 -19.84
N SER A 255 29.10 1.91 -19.81
CA SER A 255 28.75 3.02 -20.71
C SER A 255 29.34 4.37 -20.25
N LEU A 256 29.50 5.31 -21.18
CA LEU A 256 29.90 6.69 -20.86
C LEU A 256 28.87 7.34 -19.92
N GLY A 257 29.33 8.04 -18.89
CA GLY A 257 28.45 8.60 -17.86
C GLY A 257 27.97 7.60 -16.80
N SER A 258 28.34 6.31 -16.90
CA SER A 258 27.94 5.29 -15.94
C SER A 258 28.32 5.59 -14.49
N LYS A 259 29.50 6.18 -14.25
CA LYS A 259 29.93 6.63 -12.91
C LYS A 259 28.97 7.65 -12.31
N ALA A 260 28.50 8.62 -13.11
CA ALA A 260 27.55 9.62 -12.65
C ALA A 260 26.19 9.00 -12.35
N VAL A 261 25.70 8.10 -13.23
CA VAL A 261 24.44 7.37 -12.98
C VAL A 261 24.51 6.58 -11.67
N ARG A 262 25.58 5.82 -11.42
CA ARG A 262 25.74 5.06 -10.17
C ARG A 262 25.81 5.97 -8.94
N ARG A 263 26.44 7.14 -9.05
CA ARG A 263 26.42 8.15 -7.98
C ARG A 263 25.00 8.64 -7.69
N GLY A 264 24.21 8.90 -8.73
CA GLY A 264 22.78 9.22 -8.57
C GLY A 264 22.01 8.08 -7.90
N ASN A 265 22.27 6.82 -8.30
CA ASN A 265 21.63 5.65 -7.68
C ASN A 265 21.96 5.52 -6.19
N GLU A 266 23.19 5.84 -5.79
CA GLU A 266 23.57 5.86 -4.37
C GLU A 266 22.80 6.94 -3.60
N LEU A 267 22.63 8.13 -4.17
CA LEU A 267 21.81 9.18 -3.54
C LEU A 267 20.34 8.76 -3.41
N ALA A 268 19.78 8.12 -4.43
CA ALA A 268 18.41 7.60 -4.39
C ALA A 268 18.26 6.49 -3.33
N ARG A 269 19.27 5.61 -3.19
CA ARG A 269 19.30 4.59 -2.12
C ARG A 269 19.28 5.20 -0.72
N LEU A 270 19.89 6.37 -0.55
CA LEU A 270 19.86 7.16 0.68
C LEU A 270 18.56 7.97 0.84
N GLY A 271 17.60 7.84 -0.09
CA GLY A 271 16.33 8.57 -0.10
C GLY A 271 16.42 10.00 -0.63
N ASN A 272 17.60 10.45 -1.09
CA ASN A 272 17.79 11.80 -1.63
C ASN A 272 17.48 11.84 -3.13
N TRP A 273 16.19 11.68 -3.46
CA TRP A 273 15.67 11.71 -4.82
C TRP A 273 15.93 13.03 -5.57
N PRO A 274 15.81 14.22 -4.95
CA PRO A 274 16.11 15.48 -5.65
C PRO A 274 17.56 15.58 -6.11
N ALA A 275 18.52 15.20 -5.25
CA ALA A 275 19.94 15.20 -5.63
C ALA A 275 20.26 14.12 -6.66
N ALA A 276 19.62 12.95 -6.58
CA ALA A 276 19.74 11.88 -7.57
C ALA A 276 19.26 12.34 -8.95
N GLU A 277 18.07 12.95 -9.02
CA GLU A 277 17.49 13.50 -10.26
C GLU A 277 18.40 14.55 -10.89
N LYS A 278 18.96 15.45 -10.07
CA LYS A 278 19.92 16.46 -10.55
C LYS A 278 21.12 15.81 -11.24
N ILE A 279 21.70 14.76 -10.65
CA ILE A 279 22.85 14.07 -11.27
C ILE A 279 22.45 13.37 -12.57
N TRP A 280 21.28 12.73 -12.61
CA TRP A 280 20.82 12.04 -13.82
C TRP A 280 20.52 13.04 -14.94
N THR A 281 19.86 14.16 -14.65
CA THR A 281 19.57 15.23 -15.62
C THR A 281 20.85 15.88 -16.16
N GLU A 282 21.80 16.26 -15.30
CA GLU A 282 23.13 16.74 -15.73
C GLU A 282 23.89 15.71 -16.60
N THR A 283 23.70 14.41 -16.30
CA THR A 283 24.29 13.34 -17.11
C THR A 283 23.65 13.31 -18.50
N LEU A 284 22.35 13.52 -18.61
CA LEU A 284 21.62 13.54 -19.88
C LEU A 284 22.00 14.74 -20.76
N GLU A 285 22.25 15.91 -20.15
CA GLU A 285 22.75 17.09 -20.88
C GLU A 285 24.10 16.79 -21.56
N ARG A 286 25.02 16.13 -20.84
CA ARG A 286 26.35 15.79 -21.36
C ARG A 286 26.35 14.55 -22.24
N ARG A 287 25.44 13.61 -21.99
CA ARG A 287 25.39 12.26 -22.58
C ARG A 287 23.93 11.86 -22.85
N PRO A 288 23.30 12.43 -23.90
CA PRO A 288 21.88 12.18 -24.19
C PRO A 288 21.56 10.73 -24.58
N GLY A 289 22.58 9.92 -24.94
CA GLY A 289 22.43 8.50 -25.23
C GLY A 289 22.42 7.59 -23.99
N GLN A 290 22.56 8.13 -22.78
CA GLN A 290 22.66 7.32 -21.56
C GLN A 290 21.28 6.81 -21.10
N VAL A 291 20.86 5.66 -21.62
CA VAL A 291 19.52 5.06 -21.38
C VAL A 291 19.18 4.92 -19.89
N ALA A 292 20.11 4.45 -19.06
CA ALA A 292 19.86 4.28 -17.64
C ALA A 292 19.54 5.59 -16.91
N ALA A 293 20.14 6.71 -17.33
CA ALA A 293 19.83 8.02 -16.76
C ALA A 293 18.40 8.46 -17.11
N TRP A 294 17.94 8.18 -18.34
CA TRP A 294 16.54 8.45 -18.74
C TRP A 294 15.55 7.64 -17.91
N ILE A 295 15.81 6.35 -17.69
CA ILE A 295 14.95 5.48 -16.85
C ILE A 295 14.90 6.04 -15.43
N ASN A 296 16.05 6.25 -14.78
CA ASN A 296 16.07 6.66 -13.37
C ASN A 296 15.51 8.07 -13.16
N ALA A 297 15.77 9.00 -14.10
CA ALA A 297 15.19 10.34 -14.06
C ALA A 297 13.67 10.34 -14.28
N SER A 298 13.11 9.35 -15.00
CA SER A 298 11.66 9.22 -15.13
C SER A 298 11.00 8.80 -13.81
N ILE A 299 11.63 7.88 -13.07
CA ILE A 299 11.16 7.45 -11.74
C ILE A 299 11.17 8.63 -10.77
N ALA A 300 12.24 9.44 -10.76
CA ALA A 300 12.29 10.65 -9.94
C ALA A 300 11.20 11.67 -10.30
N ALA A 301 10.92 11.86 -11.59
CA ALA A 301 9.84 12.76 -12.03
C ALA A 301 8.46 12.28 -11.54
N ALA A 302 8.24 10.97 -11.50
CA ALA A 302 7.03 10.38 -10.94
C ALA A 302 6.91 10.60 -9.43
N ALA A 303 8.02 10.50 -8.70
CA ALA A 303 8.08 10.74 -7.25
C ALA A 303 7.58 12.14 -6.88
N ARG A 304 7.82 13.12 -7.76
CA ARG A 304 7.33 14.51 -7.64
C ARG A 304 6.00 14.76 -8.37
N GLN A 305 5.29 13.70 -8.74
CA GLN A 305 3.97 13.72 -9.40
C GLN A 305 3.94 14.44 -10.76
N ASP A 306 5.09 14.59 -11.44
CA ASP A 306 5.16 15.11 -12.80
C ASP A 306 5.16 13.95 -13.80
N PHE A 307 3.97 13.37 -13.96
CA PHE A 307 3.74 12.20 -14.80
C PHE A 307 3.97 12.48 -16.29
N GLU A 308 3.74 13.71 -16.75
CA GLU A 308 4.00 14.10 -18.13
C GLU A 308 5.50 14.06 -18.43
N GLU A 309 6.33 14.65 -17.57
CA GLU A 309 7.78 14.59 -17.73
C GLU A 309 8.31 13.16 -17.58
N ALA A 310 7.78 12.40 -16.62
CA ALA A 310 8.14 11.01 -16.42
C ALA A 310 7.85 10.17 -17.68
N LYS A 311 6.65 10.31 -18.26
CA LYS A 311 6.25 9.64 -19.52
C LYS A 311 7.14 10.04 -20.69
N ARG A 312 7.48 11.32 -20.81
CA ARG A 312 8.39 11.81 -21.86
C ARG A 312 9.77 11.15 -21.75
N ARG A 313 10.35 11.15 -20.54
CA ARG A 313 11.67 10.55 -20.26
C ARG A 313 11.68 9.05 -20.51
N ILE A 314 10.68 8.32 -20.02
CA ILE A 314 10.66 6.86 -20.19
C ILE A 314 10.40 6.45 -21.64
N THR A 315 9.57 7.20 -22.38
CA THR A 315 9.38 7.00 -23.82
C THR A 315 10.70 7.16 -24.57
N ARG A 316 11.48 8.18 -24.21
CA ARG A 316 12.82 8.38 -24.78
C ARG A 316 13.77 7.23 -24.43
N ALA A 317 13.73 6.73 -23.20
CA ALA A 317 14.51 5.55 -22.81
C ALA A 317 14.17 4.31 -23.66
N ILE A 318 12.87 4.04 -23.87
CA ILE A 318 12.40 2.92 -24.71
C ILE A 318 12.94 3.06 -26.13
N GLN A 319 12.86 4.26 -26.73
CA GLN A 319 13.38 4.51 -28.08
C GLN A 319 14.90 4.24 -28.18
N LEU A 320 15.68 4.69 -27.19
CA LEU A 320 17.14 4.51 -27.18
C LEU A 320 17.58 3.08 -26.82
N SER A 321 16.71 2.30 -26.18
CA SER A 321 16.99 0.93 -25.73
C SER A 321 16.89 -0.15 -26.82
N ALA A 322 16.73 0.21 -28.09
CA ALA A 322 16.48 -0.71 -29.20
C ALA A 322 17.47 -1.90 -29.25
N PHE A 323 18.74 -1.66 -28.92
CA PHE A 323 19.82 -2.66 -28.92
C PHE A 323 20.23 -3.16 -27.53
N SER A 324 19.47 -2.83 -26.49
CA SER A 324 19.75 -3.24 -25.11
C SER A 324 18.49 -3.86 -24.50
N PRO A 325 18.29 -5.18 -24.66
CA PRO A 325 17.10 -5.88 -24.17
C PRO A 325 16.82 -5.60 -22.70
N VAL A 326 17.86 -5.68 -21.84
CA VAL A 326 17.73 -5.43 -20.40
C VAL A 326 17.19 -4.04 -20.08
N ASN A 327 17.72 -2.99 -20.72
CA ASN A 327 17.22 -1.63 -20.50
C ASN A 327 15.84 -1.43 -21.12
N ARG A 328 15.54 -2.11 -22.24
CA ARG A 328 14.24 -2.04 -22.89
C ARG A 328 13.14 -2.63 -22.02
N ASP A 329 13.40 -3.78 -21.42
CA ASP A 329 12.45 -4.47 -20.55
C ASP A 329 12.22 -3.65 -19.28
N LEU A 330 13.29 -3.20 -18.61
CA LEU A 330 13.18 -2.33 -17.45
C LEU A 330 12.44 -1.01 -17.78
N ALA A 331 12.70 -0.42 -18.95
CA ALA A 331 12.01 0.81 -19.35
C ALA A 331 10.51 0.60 -19.59
N LYS A 332 10.12 -0.55 -20.15
CA LYS A 332 8.70 -0.92 -20.31
C LYS A 332 8.03 -1.18 -18.97
N GLU A 333 8.69 -1.93 -18.09
CA GLU A 333 8.20 -2.16 -16.72
C GLU A 333 8.00 -0.85 -15.97
N THR A 334 8.97 0.07 -16.09
CA THR A 334 8.87 1.41 -15.49
C THR A 334 7.72 2.21 -16.10
N LEU A 335 7.48 2.14 -17.41
CA LEU A 335 6.32 2.79 -18.04
C LEU A 335 4.99 2.23 -17.49
N VAL A 336 4.88 0.91 -17.31
CA VAL A 336 3.68 0.30 -16.72
C VAL A 336 3.48 0.79 -15.29
N TRP A 337 4.53 0.76 -14.47
CA TRP A 337 4.49 1.27 -13.10
C TRP A 337 4.07 2.75 -13.05
N LEU A 338 4.65 3.60 -13.91
CA LEU A 338 4.29 5.02 -14.04
C LEU A 338 2.80 5.23 -14.35
N GLU A 339 2.25 4.44 -15.28
CA GLU A 339 0.85 4.58 -15.65
C GLU A 339 -0.10 4.13 -14.55
N LEU A 340 0.24 3.07 -13.82
CA LEU A 340 -0.55 2.65 -12.64
C LEU A 340 -0.57 3.76 -11.59
N GLN A 341 0.59 4.35 -11.28
CA GLN A 341 0.68 5.46 -10.34
C GLN A 341 -0.09 6.71 -10.80
N GLN A 342 -0.05 7.05 -12.09
CA GLN A 342 -0.82 8.16 -12.61
C GLN A 342 -2.33 7.90 -12.58
N ARG A 343 -2.79 6.69 -12.92
CA ARG A 343 -4.21 6.34 -12.85
C ARG A 343 -4.75 6.49 -11.43
N GLU A 344 -4.05 5.91 -10.47
CA GLU A 344 -4.39 5.99 -9.05
C GLU A 344 -4.47 7.44 -8.56
N TYR A 345 -3.52 8.29 -9.01
CA TYR A 345 -3.57 9.73 -8.77
C TYR A 345 -4.82 10.38 -9.38
N HIS A 346 -5.10 10.16 -10.67
CA HIS A 346 -6.25 10.76 -11.34
C HIS A 346 -7.58 10.32 -10.73
N GLU A 347 -7.75 9.03 -10.47
CA GLU A 347 -8.96 8.45 -9.87
C GLU A 347 -9.25 9.08 -8.51
N THR A 348 -8.23 9.21 -7.66
CA THR A 348 -8.42 9.73 -6.31
C THR A 348 -8.76 11.22 -6.29
N PHE A 349 -8.11 12.00 -7.16
CA PHE A 349 -8.36 13.44 -7.25
C PHE A 349 -9.54 13.78 -8.17
N GLY A 350 -10.25 12.78 -8.71
CA GLY A 350 -11.36 12.98 -9.65
C GLY A 350 -10.95 13.76 -10.90
N LEU A 351 -9.68 13.62 -11.32
CA LEU A 351 -9.15 14.33 -12.48
C LEU A 351 -9.60 13.63 -13.77
N PRO A 352 -9.86 14.40 -14.84
CA PRO A 352 -10.13 13.80 -16.14
C PRO A 352 -8.91 12.99 -16.63
N ASP A 353 -9.14 12.08 -17.57
CA ASP A 353 -8.05 11.36 -18.23
C ASP A 353 -6.97 12.34 -18.75
N PRO A 354 -5.68 11.97 -18.68
CA PRO A 354 -4.61 12.83 -19.15
C PRO A 354 -4.76 13.10 -20.65
N PRO A 355 -4.36 14.28 -21.14
CA PRO A 355 -4.56 14.67 -22.54
C PRO A 355 -3.89 13.72 -23.54
N GLY A 356 -2.81 13.03 -23.13
CA GLY A 356 -2.13 12.02 -23.94
C GLY A 356 -2.74 10.61 -23.88
N GLY A 357 -3.81 10.41 -23.10
CA GLY A 357 -4.45 9.14 -22.84
C GLY A 357 -3.59 8.15 -22.05
N TRP A 358 -4.15 6.95 -21.87
CA TRP A 358 -3.47 5.81 -21.25
C TRP A 358 -2.80 4.94 -22.32
N ARG A 359 -1.52 4.60 -22.15
CA ARG A 359 -0.76 3.76 -23.12
C ARG A 359 -0.82 2.28 -22.79
N VAL A 360 -1.00 1.94 -21.52
CA VAL A 360 -1.18 0.60 -20.98
C VAL A 360 -2.66 0.42 -20.73
N THR A 361 -3.35 -0.23 -21.66
CA THR A 361 -4.73 -0.66 -21.48
C THR A 361 -4.74 -1.97 -20.71
N HIS A 362 -5.49 -2.06 -19.62
CA HIS A 362 -5.90 -3.37 -19.13
C HIS A 362 -6.71 -4.05 -20.23
N SER A 363 -6.43 -5.32 -20.52
CA SER A 363 -7.39 -6.14 -21.25
C SER A 363 -8.60 -6.25 -20.34
N ALA A 364 -9.62 -5.42 -20.57
CA ALA A 364 -10.82 -5.42 -19.77
C ALA A 364 -11.48 -6.80 -19.90
N ALA A 365 -11.50 -7.56 -18.82
CA ALA A 365 -12.44 -8.64 -18.66
C ALA A 365 -13.84 -8.00 -18.63
N SER A 366 -14.50 -8.02 -19.80
CA SER A 366 -15.95 -7.97 -19.98
C SER A 366 -16.73 -7.09 -18.99
N THR A 367 -16.71 -5.78 -19.18
CA THR A 367 -17.83 -4.93 -18.73
C THR A 367 -18.78 -4.78 -19.90
N SER A 368 -19.73 -5.71 -19.97
CA SER A 368 -20.97 -5.52 -20.70
C SER A 368 -21.74 -4.36 -20.07
N SER A 369 -21.85 -3.25 -20.79
CA SER A 369 -23.02 -2.35 -20.75
C SER A 369 -22.77 -1.17 -21.68
N GLN A 370 -23.27 -1.29 -22.91
CA GLN A 370 -23.83 -0.13 -23.61
C GLN A 370 -25.29 -0.44 -23.96
N PRO A 371 -26.17 0.56 -23.85
CA PRO A 371 -27.61 0.39 -23.83
C PRO A 371 -28.20 0.35 -25.24
N ASN A 372 -29.36 -0.29 -25.36
CA ASN A 372 -30.45 0.12 -26.24
C ASN A 372 -31.77 -0.26 -25.58
#